data_AF-R7N4Z1-F1
#
_entry.id   AF-R7N4Z1-F1
#
_cell.length_a   1.000
_cell.length_b   1.000
_cell.length_c   1.000
_cell.angle_alpha   90.00
_cell.angle_beta   90.00
_cell.angle_gamma   90.00
#
_symmetry.space_group_name_H-M   'P 1'
#
loop_
_entity.id
_entity.type
_entity.pdbx_description
1 polymer ?
#
loop_
_entity_poly.entity_id
_entity_poly.type
_entity_poly.pdbx_seq_one_letter_code
_entity_poly.pdbx_strand_id
1 'polypeptide(L)' 'MERIAGGDPENKIHKLLEFAGKTRDIADPWYTGNFDATYEDVMEGCRGLLSSLV' A
#
# COMPACT_ATOMS: atom_id res chain seq x y z
N MET A 1 6.46 6.40 13.27
CA MET A 1 7.17 6.88 12.05
C MET A 1 8.32 7.85 12.35
N GLU A 2 8.24 8.62 13.45
CA GLU A 2 9.30 9.57 13.88
C GLU A 2 10.72 9.00 13.88
N ARG A 3 10.92 7.77 14.36
CA ARG A 3 12.26 7.17 14.42
C ARG A 3 12.84 6.75 13.06
N ILE A 4 12.00 6.51 12.06
CA ILE A 4 12.41 5.98 10.76
C ILE A 4 12.44 7.09 9.71
N ALA A 5 11.42 7.94 9.69
CA ALA A 5 11.26 9.00 8.69
C ALA A 5 11.30 10.42 9.27
N GLY A 6 11.59 10.60 10.57
CA GLY A 6 11.58 11.91 11.22
C GLY A 6 10.19 12.48 11.51
N GLY A 7 9.13 11.73 11.21
CA GLY A 7 7.73 12.13 11.37
C GLY A 7 7.01 11.99 10.04
N ASP A 8 5.82 12.56 9.95
CA ASP A 8 5.12 12.73 8.67
C ASP A 8 4.25 14.01 8.67
N PRO A 9 4.86 15.21 8.87
CA PRO A 9 4.10 16.45 9.01
C PRO A 9 3.34 16.86 7.75
N GLU A 10 3.80 16.39 6.59
CA GLU A 10 3.17 16.67 5.29
C GLU A 10 2.18 15.57 4.86
N ASN A 11 1.95 14.55 5.69
CA ASN A 11 1.08 13.40 5.40
C ASN A 11 1.40 12.76 4.03
N LYS A 12 2.67 12.35 3.83
CA LYS A 12 3.17 11.72 2.60
C LYS A 12 3.29 10.19 2.72
N ILE A 13 3.20 9.63 3.92
CA ILE A 13 3.39 8.20 4.16
C ILE A 13 2.03 7.52 4.23
N HIS A 14 1.75 6.66 3.25
CA HIS A 14 0.48 5.95 3.10
C HIS A 14 0.69 4.46 2.88
N LYS A 15 -0.27 3.62 3.29
CA LYS A 15 -0.34 2.25 2.77
C LYS A 15 -0.81 2.30 1.33
N LEU A 16 -0.20 1.49 0.45
CA LEU A 16 -0.54 1.48 -0.97
C LEU A 16 -2.03 1.21 -1.24
N LEU A 17 -2.65 0.32 -0.45
CA LEU A 17 -4.06 -0.04 -0.58
C LEU A 17 -5.04 1.03 -0.07
N GLU A 18 -4.58 2.08 0.63
CA GLU A 18 -5.42 3.24 0.96
C GLU A 18 -5.91 3.95 -0.32
N PHE A 19 -5.05 4.01 -1.35
CA PHE A 19 -5.42 4.56 -2.66
C PHE A 19 -6.45 3.72 -3.41
N ALA A 20 -6.66 2.47 -3.00
CA ALA A 20 -7.73 1.60 -3.48
C ALA A 20 -8.97 1.59 -2.55
N GLY A 21 -9.03 2.49 -1.56
CA GLY A 21 -10.13 2.55 -0.60
C GLY A 21 -10.20 1.35 0.34
N LYS A 22 -9.07 0.66 0.57
CA LYS A 22 -8.99 -0.47 1.50
C LYS A 22 -8.17 -0.12 2.73
N THR A 23 -8.53 -0.71 3.86
CA THR A 23 -7.81 -0.58 5.14
C THR A 23 -6.93 -1.79 5.48
N ARG A 24 -7.03 -2.85 4.67
CA ARG A 24 -6.24 -4.08 4.82
C ARG A 24 -4.81 -3.89 4.35
N ASP A 25 -3.91 -4.72 4.86
CA ASP A 25 -2.53 -4.79 4.38
C ASP A 25 -2.43 -5.65 3.12
N ILE A 26 -1.34 -5.46 2.38
CA ILE A 26 -0.97 -6.31 1.25
C ILE A 26 -0.62 -7.70 1.80
N ALA A 27 -1.14 -8.75 1.17
CA ALA A 27 -0.78 -10.12 1.51
C ALA A 27 0.75 -10.33 1.41
N ASP A 28 1.36 -10.85 2.48
CA ASP A 28 2.79 -11.21 2.46
C ASP A 28 2.96 -12.60 1.83
N PRO A 29 3.62 -12.70 0.65
CA PRO A 29 3.78 -13.98 -0.03
C PRO A 29 4.77 -14.90 0.69
N TRP A 30 5.66 -14.35 1.53
CA TRP A 30 6.64 -15.15 2.30
C TRP A 30 5.96 -16.00 3.36
N TYR A 31 4.92 -15.47 4.01
CA TYR A 31 4.19 -16.19 5.05
C TYR A 31 3.02 -17.01 4.50
N THR A 32 2.39 -16.59 3.40
CA THR A 32 1.21 -17.26 2.84
C THR A 32 1.55 -18.28 1.75
N GLY A 33 2.68 -18.12 1.07
CA GLY A 33 3.01 -18.85 -0.16
C GLY A 33 2.12 -18.48 -1.35
N ASN A 34 1.19 -17.54 -1.20
CA ASN A 34 0.24 -17.14 -2.24
C ASN A 34 0.68 -15.81 -2.87
N PHE A 35 1.42 -15.90 -3.97
CA PHE A 35 1.92 -14.73 -4.70
C PHE A 35 0.83 -14.03 -5.51
N ASP A 36 -0.22 -14.73 -5.91
CA ASP A 36 -1.32 -14.15 -6.68
C ASP A 36 -2.08 -13.12 -5.84
N ALA A 37 -2.33 -13.44 -4.55
CA ALA A 37 -2.95 -12.49 -3.62
C ALA A 37 -2.10 -11.21 -3.45
N THR A 38 -0.79 -11.34 -3.29
CA THR A 38 0.12 -10.18 -3.21
C THR A 38 0.10 -9.37 -4.51
N TYR A 39 0.09 -10.04 -5.66
CA TYR A 39 0.05 -9.38 -6.97
C TYR A 39 -1.25 -8.59 -7.16
N GLU A 40 -2.39 -9.20 -6.85
CA GLU A 40 -3.70 -8.53 -6.93
C GLU A 40 -3.75 -7.27 -6.06
N ASP A 41 -3.28 -7.37 -4.82
CA ASP A 41 -3.20 -6.26 -3.87
C ASP A 41 -2.33 -5.11 -4.37
N VAL A 42 -1.12 -5.41 -4.83
CA VAL A 42 -0.19 -4.41 -5.38
C VAL A 42 -0.78 -3.75 -6.62
N MET A 43 -1.36 -4.53 -7.53
CA MET A 43 -1.96 -4.01 -8.75
C MET A 43 -3.19 -3.13 -8.49
N GLU A 44 -4.04 -3.53 -7.54
CA GLU A 44 -5.19 -2.73 -7.10
C GLU A 44 -4.71 -1.37 -6.57
N GLY A 45 -3.73 -1.39 -5.65
CA GLY A 45 -3.19 -0.18 -5.04
C GLY A 45 -2.44 0.74 -6.03
N CYS A 46 -1.63 0.19 -6.94
CA CYS A 46 -0.97 0.97 -7.99
C CYS A 46 -1.96 1.67 -8.92
N ARG A 47 -3.07 1.02 -9.29
CA ARG A 47 -4.13 1.64 -10.11
C ARG A 47 -4.83 2.75 -9.34
N GLY A 48 -5.14 2.53 -8.05
CA GLY A 48 -5.70 3.55 -7.18
C GLY A 48 -4.80 4.77 -7.06
N LEU A 49 -3.50 4.55 -6.82
CA LEU A 49 -2.50 5.62 -6.73
C LEU A 49 -2.42 6.39 -8.03
N LEU A 50 -2.30 5.70 -9.17
CA LEU A 50 -2.27 6.35 -10.48
C LEU A 50 -3.49 7.25 -10.68
N SER A 51 -4.69 6.78 -10.32
CA SER A 51 -5.93 7.56 -10.41
C SER A 51 -5.98 8.78 -9.49
N SER A 52 -5.23 8.81 -8.39
CA SER A 52 -5.14 9.97 -7.50
C SER A 52 -4.18 11.07 -7.99
N LEU A 53 -3.36 10.76 -9.00
CA LEU A 53 -2.35 11.66 -9.56
C LEU A 53 -2.81 12.36 -10.86
N VAL A 54 -3.86 11.84 -11.50
CA VAL A 54 -4.51 12.43 -12.69
C VAL A 54 -5.79 13.16 -12.31
#